data_AF-A0A852BNT9-F1
#
_entry.id   AF-A0A852BNT9-F1
#
_cell.length_a   1.000
_cell.length_b   1.000
_cell.length_c   1.000
_cell.angle_alpha   90.00
_cell.angle_beta   90.00
_cell.angle_gamma   90.00
#
_symmetry.space_group_name_H-M   'P 1'
#
loop_
_entity.id
_entity.type
_entity.pdbx_description
1 polymer ?
#
loop_
_entity_poly.entity_id
_entity_poly.type
_entity_poly.pdbx_seq_one_letter_code
_entity_poly.pdbx_strand_id
1 'polypeptide(L)'
;PADSTNEYIAGREDVPPEDGIAPGGLRSALVLIGAYERRNGCPVLGVINEPFYRRDPQTRRWHGRYHWGVAYGGTKLSSLSP
;
A
#
# COMPACT_ATOMS: atom_id res chain seq x y z
N PRO A 1 5.70 -10.85 0.53
CA PRO A 1 4.36 -11.12 1.09
C PRO A 1 3.33 -10.17 0.48
N ALA A 2 2.10 -10.63 0.20
CA ALA A 2 1.02 -9.81 -0.32
C ALA A 2 -0.17 -9.87 0.66
N ASP A 3 -0.70 -8.70 1.01
CA ASP A 3 -2.01 -8.56 1.66
C ASP A 3 -3.13 -8.69 0.62
N SER A 4 -4.34 -9.05 1.06
CA SER A 4 -5.49 -9.30 0.18
C SER A 4 -5.22 -10.35 -0.91
N THR A 5 -4.61 -11.48 -0.51
CA THR A 5 -4.21 -12.58 -1.41
C THR A 5 -5.32 -13.05 -2.34
N ASN A 6 -6.58 -13.01 -1.90
CA ASN A 6 -7.73 -13.36 -2.74
C ASN A 6 -7.83 -12.42 -3.96
N GLU A 7 -7.77 -11.11 -3.75
CA GLU A 7 -7.83 -10.13 -4.84
C GLU A 7 -6.60 -10.21 -5.75
N TYR A 8 -5.42 -10.51 -5.19
CA TYR A 8 -4.21 -10.75 -5.98
C TYR A 8 -4.36 -11.96 -6.91
N ILE A 9 -4.89 -13.08 -6.40
CA ILE A 9 -5.10 -14.31 -7.18
C ILE A 9 -6.23 -14.14 -8.19
N ALA A 10 -7.33 -13.49 -7.80
CA ALA A 10 -8.47 -13.22 -8.67
C ALA A 10 -8.08 -12.32 -9.86
N GLY A 11 -7.08 -11.45 -9.68
CA GLY A 11 -6.44 -10.74 -10.78
C GLY A 11 -7.34 -9.73 -11.49
N ARG A 12 -8.43 -9.28 -10.87
CA ARG A 12 -9.38 -8.33 -11.50
C ARG A 12 -8.71 -6.96 -11.65
N GLU A 13 -8.57 -6.51 -12.90
CA GLU A 13 -7.83 -5.29 -13.24
C GLU A 13 -8.73 -4.07 -13.46
N ASP A 14 -10.01 -4.30 -13.72
CA ASP A 14 -11.00 -3.36 -14.24
C ASP A 14 -12.09 -2.99 -13.23
N VAL A 15 -11.83 -3.17 -11.94
CA VAL A 15 -12.72 -2.74 -10.86
C VAL A 15 -12.62 -1.21 -10.70
N PRO A 16 -13.70 -0.44 -10.99
CA PRO A 16 -13.67 1.00 -10.83
C PRO A 16 -13.66 1.40 -9.36
N PRO A 17 -12.97 2.50 -8.98
CA PRO A 17 -13.06 3.03 -7.63
C PRO A 17 -14.43 3.68 -7.38
N GLU A 18 -14.93 3.53 -6.16
CA GLU A 18 -16.13 4.18 -5.65
C GLU A 18 -15.67 5.28 -4.69
N ASP A 19 -16.00 6.55 -4.99
CA ASP A 19 -15.57 7.72 -4.21
C ASP A 19 -14.05 7.78 -3.94
N GLY A 20 -13.26 7.34 -4.92
CA GLY A 20 -11.79 7.31 -4.83
C GLY A 20 -11.21 6.11 -4.07
N ILE A 21 -12.06 5.20 -3.57
CA ILE A 21 -11.69 3.99 -2.85
C ILE A 21 -11.81 2.80 -3.81
N ALA A 22 -10.81 1.91 -3.84
CA ALA A 22 -10.91 0.67 -4.60
C ALA A 22 -11.72 -0.37 -3.80
N PRO A 23 -12.93 -0.77 -4.25
CA PRO A 23 -13.75 -1.75 -3.52
C PRO A 23 -13.21 -3.19 -3.66
N GLY A 24 -12.26 -3.41 -4.57
CA GLY A 24 -11.63 -4.71 -4.82
C GLY A 24 -10.66 -4.68 -6.01
N GLY A 25 -10.27 -5.87 -6.45
CA GLY A 25 -9.34 -6.10 -7.55
C GLY A 25 -7.88 -5.91 -7.15
N LEU A 26 -6.99 -5.94 -8.14
CA LEU A 26 -5.54 -5.83 -7.92
C LEU A 26 -5.12 -4.58 -7.14
N ARG A 27 -5.90 -3.49 -7.22
CA ARG A 27 -5.67 -2.26 -6.47
C ARG A 27 -5.76 -2.43 -4.95
N SER A 28 -6.44 -3.48 -4.47
CA SER A 28 -6.55 -3.83 -3.05
C SER A 28 -5.39 -4.70 -2.56
N ALA A 29 -4.57 -5.25 -3.46
CA ALA A 29 -3.41 -6.07 -3.08
C ALA A 29 -2.21 -5.18 -2.72
N LEU A 30 -1.74 -5.29 -1.47
CA LEU A 30 -0.69 -4.44 -0.91
C LEU A 30 0.53 -5.24 -0.48
N VAL A 31 1.67 -4.57 -0.38
CA VAL A 31 2.82 -5.06 0.37
C VAL A 31 2.98 -4.19 1.60
N LEU A 32 2.83 -4.80 2.77
CA LEU A 32 2.88 -4.14 4.07
C LEU A 32 4.15 -4.55 4.81
N ILE A 33 4.97 -3.57 5.19
CA ILE A 33 6.17 -3.78 6.00
C ILE A 33 6.07 -2.87 7.22
N GLY A 34 6.07 -3.48 8.41
CA GLY A 34 6.04 -2.76 9.68
C GLY A 34 7.20 -3.16 10.57
N ALA A 35 7.70 -2.19 11.34
CA ALA A 35 8.63 -2.43 12.43
C ALA A 35 8.09 -1.83 13.72
N TYR A 36 8.35 -2.51 14.84
CA TYR A 36 7.91 -2.11 16.17
C TYR A 36 9.04 -2.28 17.19
N GLU A 37 8.99 -1.51 18.27
CA GLU A 37 9.91 -1.61 19.39
C GLU A 37 9.56 -2.83 20.24
N ARG A 38 10.49 -3.79 20.32
CA ARG A 38 10.27 -5.08 20.99
C ARG A 38 9.96 -4.97 22.49
N ARG A 39 10.38 -3.89 23.15
CA ARG A 39 10.22 -3.70 24.60
C ARG A 39 8.79 -3.34 25.00
N ASN A 40 8.09 -2.53 24.20
CA ASN A 40 6.76 -2.01 24.51
C ASN A 40 5.70 -2.33 23.45
N GLY A 41 6.09 -2.91 22.30
CA GLY A 41 5.19 -3.22 21.20
C GLY A 41 4.83 -2.03 20.32
N CYS A 42 5.35 -0.83 20.58
CA CYS A 42 4.97 0.37 19.83
C CYS A 42 5.48 0.30 18.38
N PRO A 43 4.62 0.54 17.36
CA PRO A 43 5.07 0.63 15.98
C PRO A 43 5.93 1.88 15.77
N VAL A 44 7.03 1.73 15.04
CA VAL A 44 8.04 2.79 14.85
C VAL A 44 8.27 3.17 13.39
N LEU A 45 7.95 2.27 12.46
CA LEU A 45 8.07 2.46 11.02
C LEU A 45 7.00 1.64 10.31
N GLY A 46 6.40 2.22 9.27
CA GLY A 46 5.52 1.53 8.34
C GLY A 46 5.85 1.90 6.90
N VAL A 47 5.78 0.91 6.00
CA VAL A 47 5.82 1.08 4.55
C VAL A 47 4.62 0.36 3.95
N ILE A 48 3.88 1.09 3.13
CA ILE A 48 2.77 0.58 2.32
C ILE A 48 3.21 0.71 0.87
N ASN A 49 3.34 -0.40 0.16
CA ASN A 49 3.57 -0.39 -1.28
C ASN A 49 2.30 -0.89 -1.98
N GLU A 50 1.83 -0.11 -2.96
CA GLU A 50 0.67 -0.35 -3.81
C GLU A 50 1.19 -0.67 -5.22
N PRO A 51 1.48 -1.95 -5.57
CA PRO A 51 2.11 -2.28 -6.85
C PRO A 51 1.22 -1.96 -8.05
N PHE A 52 -0.10 -2.00 -7.85
CA PHE A 52 -1.12 -1.87 -8.88
C PHE A 52 -1.88 -0.54 -8.79
N TYR A 53 -1.20 0.57 -8.48
CA TYR A 53 -1.86 1.87 -8.27
C TYR A 53 -2.46 2.45 -9.56
N ARG A 54 -1.67 2.54 -10.63
CA ARG A 54 -2.11 3.09 -11.92
C ARG A 54 -1.72 2.16 -13.06
N ARG A 55 -2.67 1.85 -13.93
CA ARG A 55 -2.40 1.10 -15.17
C ARG A 55 -2.29 2.06 -16.33
N ASP A 56 -1.23 1.94 -17.10
CA ASP A 56 -1.09 2.62 -18.38
C ASP A 56 -2.10 2.01 -19.39
N PRO A 57 -3.02 2.80 -19.97
CA PRO A 57 -4.03 2.28 -20.90
C PRO A 57 -3.46 1.80 -22.24
N GLN A 58 -2.29 2.31 -22.65
CA GLN A 58 -1.64 1.93 -23.91
C GLN A 58 -0.74 0.72 -23.73
N THR A 59 0.15 0.76 -22.74
CA THR A 59 1.15 -0.30 -22.53
C THR A 59 0.64 -1.45 -21.65
N ARG A 60 -0.50 -1.25 -20.99
CA ARG A 60 -1.11 -2.16 -20.00
C ARG A 60 -0.23 -2.42 -18.77
N ARG A 61 0.89 -1.72 -18.62
CA ARG A 61 1.82 -1.86 -17.49
C ARG A 61 1.27 -1.21 -16.23
N TRP A 62 1.61 -1.79 -15.09
CA TRP A 62 1.29 -1.25 -13.78
C TRP A 62 2.41 -0.35 -13.28
N HIS A 63 2.01 0.82 -12.79
CA HIS A 63 2.85 1.74 -12.04
C HIS A 63 2.41 1.69 -10.59
N GLY A 64 3.32 1.26 -9.72
CA GLY A 64 3.09 1.27 -8.29
C GLY A 64 3.33 2.64 -7.68
N ARG A 65 2.90 2.79 -6.42
CA ARG A 65 3.33 3.87 -5.53
C ARG A 65 3.63 3.28 -4.15
N TYR A 66 4.34 4.04 -3.33
CA TYR A 66 4.60 3.64 -1.97
C TYR A 66 4.46 4.83 -1.03
N HIS A 67 4.05 4.53 0.19
CA HIS A 67 3.99 5.46 1.31
C HIS A 67 4.83 4.93 2.45
N TRP A 68 5.44 5.81 3.21
CA TRP A 68 6.20 5.44 4.39
C TRP A 68 5.98 6.44 5.52
N GLY A 69 6.14 5.97 6.75
CA GLY A 69 6.10 6.80 7.94
C GLY A 69 7.04 6.27 9.02
N VAL A 70 7.60 7.18 9.81
CA VAL A 70 8.45 6.90 10.97
C VAL A 70 7.92 7.67 12.17
N ALA A 71 7.81 6.99 13.32
CA ALA A 71 7.42 7.57 14.59
C ALA A 71 8.30 6.97 15.71
N TYR A 72 9.46 7.59 15.99
CA TYR A 72 10.40 7.07 16.99
C TYR A 72 11.23 8.18 17.63
N GLY A 73 11.43 8.12 18.95
CA GLY A 73 12.33 9.02 19.68
C GLY A 73 12.05 10.52 19.48
N GLY A 74 10.78 10.90 19.31
CA GLY A 74 10.37 12.29 19.02
C GLY A 74 10.35 12.66 17.53
N THR A 75 10.92 11.83 16.65
CA THR A 75 10.84 12.01 15.20
C THR A 75 9.49 11.51 14.69
N LYS A 76 8.79 12.34 13.91
CA LYS A 76 7.56 11.99 13.19
C LYS A 76 7.65 12.50 11.76
N LEU A 77 7.84 11.60 10.80
CA LEU A 77 8.00 11.93 9.39
C LEU A 77 7.18 10.97 8.54
N SER A 78 6.71 11.43 7.38
CA SER A 78 6.05 10.57 6.40
C SER A 78 6.29 11.05 4.98
N SER A 79 6.06 10.17 4.00
CA SER A 79 6.05 10.51 2.57
C SER A 79 4.88 11.38 2.14
N LEU A 80 3.86 11.53 3.00
CA LEU A 80 2.70 12.36 2.71
C LEU A 80 3.05 13.83 2.97
N SER A 81 2.74 14.69 2.01
CA SER A 81 2.82 16.13 2.22
C SER A 81 1.71 16.56 3.19
N PRO A 82 1.95 17.56 4.06
CA PRO A 82 0.91 18.16 4.89
C PRO A 82 -0.26 18.71 4.08
#